data_AF-A0A536UKP2-F1
#
_entry.id   AF-A0A536UKP2-F1
#
_cell.length_a   1.000
_cell.length_b   1.000
_cell.length_c   1.000
_cell.angle_alpha   90.00
_cell.angle_beta   90.00
_cell.angle_gamma   90.00
#
_symmetry.space_group_name_H-M   'P 1'
#
loop_
_entity.id
_entity.type
_entity.pdbx_description
1 polymer ?
#
loop_
_entity_poly.entity_id
_entity_poly.type
_entity_poly.pdbx_seq_one_letter_code
_entity_poly.pdbx_strand_id
1 'polypeptide(L)' 'MTTRSAVLHSPKSATGSLRVNGGRLWRSLMELAQIGATPKGGVRRLALTGLDG' A
#
# COMPACT_ATOMS: atom_id res chain seq x y z
N MET A 1 27.77 -45.87 1.56
CA MET A 1 27.67 -44.75 0.60
C MET A 1 26.23 -44.24 0.67
N THR A 2 25.94 -43.34 1.62
CA THR A 2 24.56 -42.92 1.90
C THR A 2 24.52 -41.40 1.93
N THR A 3 24.09 -40.81 0.82
CA THR A 3 23.94 -39.35 0.67
C THR A 3 22.70 -38.91 1.45
N ARG A 4 22.88 -38.14 2.53
CA ARG A 4 21.75 -37.48 3.22
C ARG A 4 21.30 -36.28 2.39
N SER A 5 20.11 -36.39 1.80
CA SER A 5 19.40 -35.27 1.21
C SER A 5 19.16 -34.20 2.27
N ALA A 6 19.80 -33.04 2.11
CA ALA A 6 19.61 -31.90 3.00
C ALA A 6 18.39 -31.10 2.54
N VAL A 7 17.34 -31.08 3.36
CA VAL A 7 16.18 -30.22 3.14
C VAL A 7 16.63 -28.77 3.36
N LEU A 8 16.77 -28.01 2.28
CA LEU A 8 17.04 -26.57 2.34
C LEU A 8 15.80 -25.87 2.87
N HIS A 9 15.88 -25.31 4.08
CA HIS A 9 14.84 -24.44 4.61
C HIS A 9 14.85 -23.15 3.79
N SER A 10 13.78 -22.89 3.05
CA SER A 10 13.59 -21.60 2.39
C SER A 10 13.54 -20.51 3.46
N PRO A 11 14.37 -19.45 3.38
CA PRO A 11 14.30 -18.37 4.36
C PRO A 11 12.91 -17.75 4.33
N LYS A 12 12.27 -17.65 5.49
CA LYS A 12 11.01 -16.92 5.65
C LYS A 12 11.26 -15.51 5.11
N SER A 13 10.52 -15.14 4.06
CA SER A 13 10.68 -13.83 3.42
C SER A 13 10.62 -12.72 4.47
N ALA A 14 11.46 -11.69 4.32
CA ALA A 14 11.72 -10.62 5.31
C ALA A 14 10.52 -9.72 5.62
N THR A 15 9.30 -10.15 5.30
CA THR A 15 8.04 -9.44 5.51
C THR A 15 7.53 -9.51 6.95
N GLY A 16 8.10 -10.38 7.79
CA GLY A 16 7.62 -10.64 9.16
C GLY A 16 7.61 -9.42 10.10
N SER A 17 8.32 -8.34 9.76
CA SER A 17 8.39 -7.10 10.56
C SER A 17 8.08 -5.82 9.76
N LEU A 18 7.48 -5.93 8.57
CA LEU A 18 7.03 -4.73 7.86
C LEU A 18 5.87 -4.08 8.64
N ARG A 19 6.01 -2.79 8.94
CA ARG A 19 4.99 -2.00 9.66
C ARG A 19 4.53 -0.83 8.80
N VAL A 20 3.24 -0.54 8.87
CA VAL A 20 2.65 0.64 8.24
C VAL A 20 2.94 1.87 9.09
N ASN A 21 3.41 2.94 8.47
CA ASN A 21 3.43 4.26 9.09
C ASN A 21 2.03 4.90 8.96
N GLY A 22 1.24 4.83 10.04
CA GLY A 22 -0.14 5.32 10.05
C GLY A 22 -0.26 6.83 9.81
N GLY A 23 0.64 7.64 10.39
CA GLY A 23 0.62 9.09 10.20
C GLY A 23 0.91 9.49 8.76
N ARG A 24 1.87 8.82 8.11
CA ARG A 24 2.14 9.00 6.67
C ARG A 24 0.93 8.58 5.83
N LEU A 25 0.35 7.41 6.11
CA LEU A 25 -0.81 6.91 5.38
C LEU A 25 -1.98 7.91 5.45
N TRP A 26 -2.31 8.35 6.66
CA TRP A 26 -3.40 9.30 6.87
C TRP A 26 -3.17 10.62 6.13
N ARG A 27 -1.96 11.17 6.23
CA ARG A 27 -1.60 12.40 5.51
C ARG A 27 -1.81 12.24 3.99
N SER A 28 -1.30 11.16 3.39
CA SER A 28 -1.47 10.93 1.96
C SER A 28 -2.93 10.74 1.55
N LEU A 29 -3.76 10.10 2.39
CA LEU A 29 -5.20 9.99 2.13
C LEU A 29 -5.90 11.35 2.17
N MET A 30 -5.53 12.22 3.12
CA MET A 30 -6.12 13.56 3.23
C MET A 30 -5.68 14.47 2.09
N GLU A 31 -4.42 14.38 1.66
CA GLU A 31 -3.90 15.08 0.47
C GLU A 31 -4.66 14.64 -0.78
N LEU A 32 -4.82 13.33 -0.98
CA LEU A 32 -5.57 12.77 -2.11
C LEU A 32 -7.04 13.20 -2.10
N ALA A 33 -7.69 13.25 -0.93
CA ALA A 33 -9.10 13.60 -0.79
C ALA A 33 -9.42 15.04 -1.19
N GLN A 34 -8.43 15.94 -1.25
CA GLN A 34 -8.64 17.30 -1.76
C GLN A 34 -8.97 17.31 -3.26
N ILE A 35 -8.51 16.30 -4.01
CA ILE A 35 -8.71 16.22 -5.45
C ILE A 35 -10.14 15.71 -5.71
N GLY A 36 -11.01 16.60 -6.18
CA GLY A 36 -12.43 16.29 -6.40
C GLY A 36 -13.28 16.35 -5.14
N ALA A 37 -12.82 17.05 -4.09
CA ALA A 37 -13.60 17.30 -2.88
C ALA A 37 -14.95 17.95 -3.21
N THR A 38 -16.00 17.56 -2.47
CA THR A 38 -17.36 18.07 -2.62
C THR A 38 -17.80 18.84 -1.37
N PRO A 39 -18.73 19.80 -1.47
CA PRO A 39 -19.24 20.54 -0.30
C PRO A 39 -19.88 19.67 0.78
N LYS A 40 -20.33 18.46 0.42
CA LYS A 40 -20.92 17.49 1.36
C LYS A 40 -19.87 16.62 2.07
N GLY A 41 -18.58 16.85 1.83
CA GLY A 41 -17.47 16.11 2.45
C GLY A 41 -17.06 14.81 1.76
N GLY A 42 -17.66 14.48 0.61
CA GLY A 42 -17.25 13.33 -0.22
C GLY A 42 -16.29 13.71 -1.35
N VAL A 43 -15.88 12.72 -2.15
CA VAL A 43 -15.04 12.91 -3.35
C VAL A 43 -15.83 12.53 -4.60
N ARG A 44 -15.81 13.37 -5.63
CA ARG A 44 -16.29 13.08 -6.99
C ARG A 44 -15.18 13.33 -8.01
N ARG A 45 -14.21 12.41 -8.04
CA ARG A 45 -13.16 12.36 -9.06
C ARG A 45 -13.53 11.29 -10.10
N LEU A 46 -14.04 11.74 -11.24
CA LEU A 46 -14.40 10.85 -12.35
C LEU A 46 -13.14 10.49 -13.14
N ALA A 47 -13.05 9.25 -13.60
CA ALA A 47 -11.94 8.79 -14.42
C ALA A 47 -11.93 9.48 -15.80
N LEU A 48 -10.74 9.64 -16.36
CA LEU A 48 -10.46 10.30 -17.64
C LEU A 48 -10.91 11.77 -17.65
N THR A 49 -10.68 12.47 -16.54
CA THR A 49 -10.94 13.91 -16.43
C THR A 49 -9.67 14.70 -16.20
N GLY A 50 -9.74 16.03 -16.32
CA GLY A 50 -8.61 16.91 -16.02
C GLY A 50 -8.09 16.84 -14.58
N LEU A 51 -8.79 16.12 -13.68
CA LEU A 51 -8.33 15.85 -12.31
C LEU A 51 -7.36 14.67 -12.21
N ASP A 52 -7.03 13.98 -13.31
CA ASP A 52 -6.15 12.80 -13.32
C ASP A 52 -4.65 13.14 -13.44
N GLY A 53 -4.32 14.41 -13.68
CA GLY A 53 -2.94 14.91 -13.76
C GLY A 53 -2.22 15.01 -12.41
#